data_AF-A0A1B1HYU9-F1
#
_entry.id   AF-A0A1B1HYU9-F1
#
_cell.length_a   1.000
_cell.length_b   1.000
_cell.length_c   1.000
_cell.angle_alpha   90.00
_cell.angle_beta   90.00
_cell.angle_gamma   90.00
#
_symmetry.space_group_name_H-M   'P 1'
#
loop_
_entity.id
_entity.type
_entity.pdbx_description
1 polymer ?
#
loop_
_entity_poly.entity_id
_entity_poly.type
_entity_poly.pdbx_seq_one_letter_code
_entity_poly.pdbx_strand_id
1 'polypeptide(L)'
;MVQAMPLNNTVSITAFNRGKAGQIFSNVKKLGMTVVMKNNEPECVLLSPAQYEALLEAQYDAELLSIAEKRLQSLDSEETIPFEEVCKKAGVSMSELDEMEEVEFE
;
A
#
# COMPACT_ATOMS: atom_id res chain seq x y z
N MET A 1 4.50 -27.49 2.93
CA MET A 1 5.81 -27.33 2.27
C MET A 1 6.05 -25.85 2.12
N VAL A 2 7.02 -25.29 2.84
CA VAL A 2 7.38 -23.87 2.70
C VAL A 2 8.07 -23.74 1.35
N GLN A 3 7.39 -23.15 0.36
CA GLN A 3 8.05 -22.76 -0.88
C GLN A 3 9.23 -21.87 -0.50
N ALA A 4 10.44 -22.30 -0.82
CA ALA A 4 11.62 -21.47 -0.68
C ALA A 4 11.39 -20.20 -1.52
N MET A 5 11.09 -19.09 -0.86
CA MET A 5 11.09 -17.78 -1.53
C MET A 5 12.49 -17.61 -2.13
N PRO A 6 12.62 -17.12 -3.37
CA PRO A 6 13.93 -16.80 -3.92
C PRO A 6 14.64 -15.90 -2.92
N LEU A 7 15.89 -16.24 -2.58
CA LEU A 7 16.71 -15.47 -1.64
C LEU A 7 16.61 -14.00 -2.02
N ASN A 8 16.09 -13.17 -1.11
CA ASN A 8 16.04 -11.72 -1.32
C ASN A 8 17.42 -11.26 -1.77
N ASN A 9 17.49 -10.39 -2.78
CA ASN A 9 18.77 -9.86 -3.24
C ASN A 9 19.54 -9.30 -2.03
N THR A 10 20.78 -9.75 -1.81
CA THR A 10 21.56 -9.37 -0.63
C THR A 10 22.79 -8.55 -1.00
N VAL A 11 23.19 -7.63 -0.12
CA VAL A 11 24.45 -6.89 -0.24
C VAL A 11 25.17 -6.84 1.10
N SER A 12 26.49 -6.99 1.12
CA SER A 12 27.25 -6.81 2.37
C SER A 12 27.38 -5.34 2.75
N ILE A 13 27.35 -5.02 4.04
CA ILE A 13 27.59 -3.66 4.55
C ILE A 13 28.96 -3.12 4.11
N THR A 14 29.95 -4.01 3.91
CA THR A 14 31.27 -3.64 3.40
C THR A 14 31.21 -3.03 2.00
N ALA A 15 30.22 -3.38 1.17
CA ALA A 15 30.05 -2.78 -0.16
C ALA A 15 29.70 -1.28 -0.07
N PHE A 16 28.91 -0.87 0.94
CA PHE A 16 28.65 0.54 1.22
C PHE A 16 29.93 1.29 1.55
N ASN A 17 30.72 0.73 2.46
CA ASN A 17 31.97 1.36 2.91
C ASN A 17 33.04 1.44 1.80
N ARG A 18 32.94 0.61 0.75
CA ARG A 18 33.81 0.63 -0.43
C ARG A 18 33.30 1.50 -1.57
N GLY A 19 32.35 2.40 -1.30
CA GLY A 19 31.85 3.37 -2.28
C GLY A 19 30.86 2.81 -3.30
N LYS A 20 30.30 1.61 -3.09
CA LYS A 20 29.29 1.02 -4.00
C LYS A 20 27.86 1.52 -3.76
N ALA A 21 27.66 2.52 -2.89
CA ALA A 21 26.34 3.00 -2.50
C ALA A 21 25.46 3.38 -3.71
N GLY A 22 26.00 4.12 -4.69
CA GLY A 22 25.25 4.52 -5.89
C GLY A 22 24.77 3.34 -6.73
N GLN A 23 25.61 2.31 -6.90
CA GLN A 23 25.23 1.08 -7.61
C GLN A 23 24.15 0.31 -6.84
N ILE A 24 24.27 0.23 -5.52
CA ILE A 24 23.29 -0.45 -4.66
C ILE A 24 21.93 0.24 -4.75
N PHE A 25 21.88 1.56 -4.63
CA PHE A 25 20.61 2.31 -4.76
C PHE A 25 20.02 2.19 -6.17
N SER A 26 20.84 2.19 -7.23
CA SER A 26 20.35 1.94 -8.59
C SER A 26 19.73 0.55 -8.74
N ASN A 27 20.34 -0.46 -8.12
CA ASN A 27 19.80 -1.82 -8.12
C ASN A 27 18.50 -1.90 -7.31
N VAL A 28 18.43 -1.29 -6.11
CA VAL A 28 17.21 -1.25 -5.29
C VAL A 28 16.08 -0.56 -6.04
N LYS A 29 16.34 0.54 -6.77
CA LYS A 29 15.34 1.22 -7.60
C LYS A 29 14.77 0.32 -8.71
N LYS A 30 15.54 -0.64 -9.23
CA LYS A 30 15.11 -1.58 -10.28
C LYS A 30 14.46 -2.85 -9.74
N LEU A 31 15.02 -3.39 -8.67
CA LEU A 31 14.62 -4.68 -8.08
C LEU A 31 13.56 -4.51 -6.97
N GLY A 32 13.27 -3.28 -6.55
CA GLY A 32 12.31 -2.95 -5.50
C GLY A 32 12.88 -3.06 -4.09
N MET A 33 13.74 -4.04 -3.83
CA MET A 33 14.21 -4.41 -2.49
C MET A 33 15.64 -4.99 -2.49
N THR A 34 16.38 -4.83 -1.40
CA THR A 34 17.62 -5.58 -1.11
C THR A 34 17.85 -5.69 0.39
N VAL A 35 18.34 -6.83 0.88
CA VAL A 35 18.73 -7.04 2.28
C VAL A 35 20.21 -6.74 2.47
N VAL A 36 20.55 -5.93 3.46
CA VAL A 36 21.93 -5.64 3.84
C VAL A 36 22.39 -6.65 4.89
N MET A 37 23.53 -7.27 4.64
CA MET A 37 24.14 -8.28 5.51
C MET A 37 25.36 -7.69 6.24
N LYS A 38 25.47 -7.97 7.54
CA LYS A 38 26.63 -7.66 8.38
C LYS A 38 26.99 -8.91 9.17
N ASN A 39 28.25 -9.35 9.08
CA ASN A 39 28.70 -10.60 9.73
C ASN A 39 27.84 -11.83 9.37
N ASN A 40 27.35 -11.91 8.13
CA ASN A 40 26.43 -12.94 7.63
C ASN A 40 25.03 -12.95 8.27
N GLU A 41 24.67 -11.91 9.01
CA GLU A 41 23.34 -11.71 9.55
C GLU A 41 22.64 -10.55 8.83
N PRO A 42 21.32 -10.62 8.57
CA PRO A 42 20.55 -9.50 8.06
C PRO A 42 20.55 -8.33 9.05
N GLU A 43 21.07 -7.17 8.63
CA GLU A 43 21.13 -5.96 9.46
C GLU A 43 19.96 -5.02 9.14
N CYS A 44 19.63 -4.83 7.84
CA CYS A 44 18.51 -3.99 7.42
C CYS A 44 17.98 -4.36 6.04
N VAL A 45 16.80 -3.85 5.69
CA VAL A 45 16.20 -3.96 4.36
C VAL A 45 16.17 -2.58 3.72
N LEU A 46 16.61 -2.49 2.48
CA LEU A 46 16.49 -1.31 1.63
C LEU A 46 15.33 -1.51 0.68
N LEU A 47 14.46 -0.50 0.61
CA LEU A 47 13.31 -0.47 -0.28
C LEU A 47 13.46 0.70 -1.25
N SER A 48 13.01 0.48 -2.48
CA SER A 48 12.74 1.61 -3.37
C SER A 48 11.54 2.41 -2.83
N PRO A 49 11.46 3.72 -3.10
CA PRO A 49 10.30 4.52 -2.71
C PRO A 49 8.96 3.92 -3.19
N ALA A 50 8.89 3.49 -4.46
CA ALA A 50 7.69 2.86 -5.02
C ALA A 50 7.28 1.59 -4.27
N GLN A 51 8.25 0.74 -3.88
CA GLN A 51 7.95 -0.45 -3.11
C GLN A 51 7.48 -0.12 -1.69
N TYR A 52 8.02 0.93 -1.09
CA TYR A 52 7.58 1.40 0.23
C TYR A 52 6.15 1.93 0.18
N GLU A 53 5.82 2.76 -0.82
CA GLU A 53 4.46 3.27 -1.04
C GLU A 53 3.45 2.14 -1.28
N ALA A 54 3.79 1.17 -2.15
CA ALA A 54 2.93 0.02 -2.41
C ALA A 54 2.67 -0.84 -1.15
N LEU A 55 3.64 -0.95 -0.25
CA LEU A 55 3.46 -1.66 1.02
C LEU A 55 2.53 -0.90 1.98
N LEU A 56 2.64 0.44 2.02
CA LEU A 56 1.73 1.26 2.82
C LEU A 56 0.31 1.20 2.27
N GLU A 57 0.13 1.31 0.95
CA GLU A 57 -1.18 1.20 0.30
C GLU A 57 -1.83 -0.15 0.58
N ALA A 58 -1.10 -1.25 0.39
CA ALA A 58 -1.59 -2.59 0.71
C ALA A 58 -1.98 -2.75 2.19
N GLN A 59 -1.27 -2.08 3.12
CA GLN A 59 -1.66 -2.07 4.52
C GLN A 59 -2.98 -1.32 4.73
N TYR A 60 -3.13 -0.13 4.15
CA TYR A 60 -4.36 0.65 4.26
C TYR A 60 -5.56 -0.10 3.68
N ASP A 61 -5.38 -0.75 2.53
CA ASP A 61 -6.42 -1.56 1.90
C ASP A 61 -6.82 -2.75 2.78
N ALA A 62 -5.87 -3.41 3.42
CA ALA A 62 -6.16 -4.50 4.36
C ALA A 62 -6.95 -4.03 5.59
N GLU A 63 -6.61 -2.84 6.12
CA GLU A 63 -7.36 -2.23 7.22
C GLU A 63 -8.78 -1.86 6.80
N LEU A 64 -8.95 -1.24 5.62
CA LEU A 64 -10.25 -0.91 5.04
C LEU A 64 -11.11 -2.15 4.79
N LEU A 65 -10.51 -3.22 4.24
CA LEU A 65 -11.17 -4.50 4.04
C LEU A 65 -11.65 -5.07 5.37
N SER A 66 -10.80 -5.06 6.40
CA SER A 66 -11.20 -5.55 7.73
C SER A 66 -12.39 -4.78 8.31
N ILE A 67 -12.43 -3.46 8.11
CA ILE A 67 -13.56 -2.63 8.55
C ILE A 67 -14.83 -3.00 7.75
N ALA A 68 -14.71 -3.14 6.43
CA ALA A 68 -15.83 -3.51 5.57
C ALA A 68 -16.40 -4.89 5.95
N GLU A 69 -15.54 -5.89 6.16
CA GLU A 69 -15.95 -7.23 6.60
C GLU A 69 -16.70 -7.19 7.94
N LYS A 70 -16.21 -6.43 8.93
CA LYS A 70 -16.90 -6.28 10.22
C LYS A 70 -18.29 -5.68 10.07
N ARG A 71 -18.42 -4.63 9.24
CA ARG A 71 -19.72 -3.98 8.96
C ARG A 71 -20.68 -4.95 8.26
N LEU A 72 -20.18 -5.74 7.31
CA LEU A 72 -21.00 -6.73 6.60
C LEU A 72 -21.43 -7.89 7.48
N GLN A 73 -20.57 -8.34 8.42
CA GLN A 73 -20.92 -9.39 9.37
C GLN A 73 -22.03 -8.97 10.34
N SER A 74 -22.06 -7.69 10.73
CA SER A 74 -23.08 -7.12 11.61
C SER A 74 -24.17 -6.36 10.84
N LEU A 75 -24.36 -6.63 9.54
CA LEU A 75 -25.27 -5.86 8.71
C LEU A 75 -26.73 -6.11 9.12
N ASP A 76 -27.36 -5.10 9.68
CA ASP A 76 -28.81 -4.98 9.78
C ASP A 76 -29.31 -4.05 8.68
N SER A 77 -30.29 -4.50 7.89
CA SER A 77 -30.85 -3.70 6.80
C SER A 77 -31.54 -2.43 7.31
N GLU A 78 -32.08 -2.47 8.54
CA GLU A 78 -32.73 -1.32 9.17
C GLU A 78 -31.73 -0.25 9.67
N GLU A 79 -30.44 -0.60 9.82
CA GLU A 79 -29.38 0.36 10.18
C GLU A 79 -28.79 1.08 8.95
N THR A 80 -29.18 0.66 7.73
CA THR A 80 -28.75 1.33 6.50
C THR A 80 -29.47 2.66 6.32
N ILE A 81 -28.76 3.64 5.76
CA ILE A 81 -29.31 4.95 5.45
C ILE A 81 -29.40 5.12 3.92
N PRO A 82 -30.54 5.57 3.38
CA PRO A 82 -30.66 5.87 1.96
C PRO A 82 -29.68 6.95 1.53
N PHE A 83 -29.22 6.88 0.28
CA PHE A 83 -28.26 7.81 -0.29
C PHE A 83 -28.73 9.27 -0.22
N GLU A 84 -30.02 9.51 -0.48
CA GLU A 84 -30.63 10.84 -0.44
C GLU A 84 -30.55 11.46 0.96
N GLU A 85 -30.64 10.64 2.01
CA GLU A 85 -30.51 11.09 3.39
C GLU A 85 -29.04 11.44 3.72
N VAL A 86 -28.08 10.69 3.17
CA VAL A 86 -26.64 11.00 3.27
C VAL A 86 -26.34 12.36 2.62
N CYS A 87 -26.81 12.58 1.38
CA CYS A 87 -26.64 13.85 0.68
C CYS A 87 -27.24 15.01 1.46
N LYS A 88 -28.46 14.85 1.97
CA LYS A 88 -29.12 15.86 2.79
C LYS A 88 -28.32 16.19 4.06
N LYS A 89 -27.77 15.18 4.75
CA LYS A 89 -26.92 15.36 5.94
C LYS A 89 -25.59 16.04 5.62
N ALA A 90 -25.03 15.79 4.45
CA ALA A 90 -23.79 16.39 3.97
C ALA A 90 -23.99 17.82 3.40
N GLY A 91 -25.24 18.30 3.30
CA GLY A 91 -25.55 19.59 2.69
C GLY A 91 -25.45 19.60 1.16
N VAL A 92 -25.52 18.42 0.54
CA VAL A 92 -25.44 18.22 -0.91
C VAL A 92 -26.85 18.16 -1.50
N SER A 93 -27.12 19.00 -2.51
CA SER A 93 -28.39 19.00 -3.23
C SER A 93 -28.40 17.93 -4.32
N MET A 94 -29.41 17.05 -4.32
CA MET A 94 -29.57 16.02 -5.36
C MET A 94 -29.72 16.64 -6.76
N SER A 95 -30.43 17.77 -6.87
CA SER A 95 -30.62 18.46 -8.16
C SER A 95 -29.32 19.05 -8.70
N GLU A 96 -28.43 19.51 -7.81
CA GLU A 96 -27.11 19.99 -8.22
C GLU A 96 -26.23 18.83 -8.70
N LEU A 97 -26.31 17.66 -8.05
CA LEU A 97 -25.60 16.45 -8.49
C LEU A 97 -26.07 15.95 -9.86
N ASP A 98 -27.38 15.96 -10.12
CA ASP A 98 -27.95 15.49 -11.40
C ASP A 98 -27.55 16.40 -12.58
N GLU A 99 -27.21 17.67 -12.31
CA GLU A 99 -26.74 18.64 -13.30
C GLU A 99 -25.22 18.57 -13.53
N MET A 100 -24.47 17.83 -12.71
CA MET A 100 -23.04 17.63 -12.89
C MET A 100 -22.76 16.68 -14.05
N GLU A 101 -21.79 17.04 -14.90
CA GLU A 101 -21.28 16.11 -15.92
C GLU A 101 -20.68 14.86 -15.27
N GLU A 102 -20.83 13.73 -15.95
CA GLU A 102 -20.18 12.49 -15.53
C GLU A 102 -18.66 12.69 -15.47
N VAL A 103 -18.05 12.14 -14.41
CA VAL A 103 -16.60 12.18 -14.27
C VAL A 103 -15.99 11.21 -15.27
N GLU A 104 -15.28 11.74 -16.28
CA GLU A 104 -14.42 10.93 -17.14
C GLU A 104 -13.18 10.48 -16.33
N PHE A 105 -13.01 9.17 -16.19
CA PHE A 105 -11.80 8.58 -15.62
C PHE A 105 -10.82 8.25 -16.76
N GLU A 106 -9.60 8.80 -16.69
CA GLU A 106 -8.47 8.44 -17.57
C GLU A 106 -7.74 7.17 -17.11
#